data_AF-A0A956WA53-F1
#
_entry.id   AF-A0A956WA53-F1
#
_cell.length_a   1.000
_cell.length_b   1.000
_cell.length_c   1.000
_cell.angle_alpha   90.00
_cell.angle_beta   90.00
_cell.angle_gamma   90.00
#
_symmetry.space_group_name_H-M   'P 1'
#
loop_
_entity.id
_entity.type
_entity.pdbx_description
1 polymer ?
#
loop_
_entity_poly.entity_id
_entity_poly.type
_entity_poly.pdbx_seq_one_letter_code
_entity_poly.pdbx_strand_id
1 'polypeptide(L)'
;MPHRTASRRTLLKASAAVTAAAVVPASAGLAEIAAQGDGTGVAGEYLLPNNRILSYYGFPTNELMGILGEYAKEDLLPILQEQAAAYEAVDPSRPVKLAYEVIASVAQRDAGADGNYLEYTSPDWIQEYVDFTAANDLLLILDMQYGYNTTEQELNAVREYLMYPHVHLALDPEFSVNEGEVPGEVLGQIDAADVNWALQELATLSAENGLPPKILVVHQFNLYSITNKEQIAAPEGVQFVLEVDGWGDPEAKRETYSVVAGEVPFDFYGFKLWYQQDVPLMTPEEVLALVPSPDIVIYQ
;
A
#
# COMPACT_ATOMS: atom_id res chain seq x y z
N MET A 1 1.40 7.14 47.51
CA MET A 1 1.26 8.50 46.95
C MET A 1 2.27 8.66 45.83
N PRO A 2 1.83 9.04 44.62
CA PRO A 2 2.66 9.11 43.42
C PRO A 2 3.34 10.47 43.28
N HIS A 3 4.50 10.49 42.62
CA HIS A 3 5.05 11.70 42.02
C HIS A 3 4.76 11.69 40.51
N ARG A 4 3.91 12.64 40.10
CA ARG A 4 3.69 13.07 38.71
C ARG A 4 4.77 14.08 38.29
N THR A 5 4.93 14.18 36.96
CA THR A 5 5.33 15.31 36.07
C THR A 5 6.56 14.99 35.22
N ALA A 6 6.62 15.20 33.90
CA ALA A 6 5.67 15.77 32.96
C ALA A 6 5.94 15.34 31.50
N SER A 7 4.86 15.34 30.72
CA SER A 7 4.70 15.29 29.27
C SER A 7 5.72 16.11 28.46
N ARG A 8 6.23 15.52 27.37
CA ARG A 8 6.80 16.26 26.23
C ARG A 8 5.74 16.35 25.12
N ARG A 9 4.88 17.36 25.26
CA ARG A 9 4.07 17.94 24.17
C ARG A 9 4.82 19.16 23.67
N THR A 10 5.41 19.11 22.48
CA THR A 10 5.78 20.26 21.63
C THR A 10 6.08 19.65 20.26
N LEU A 11 5.17 19.68 19.29
CA LEU A 11 4.97 20.73 18.27
C LEU A 11 3.63 20.34 17.60
N LEU A 12 2.58 21.16 17.57
CA LEU A 12 2.31 22.12 16.50
C LEU A 12 1.26 23.11 17.01
N LYS A 13 1.54 24.41 16.90
CA LYS A 13 0.52 25.47 16.92
C LYS A 13 0.83 26.39 15.76
N ALA A 14 0.13 26.19 14.66
CA ALA A 14 -0.06 27.22 13.64
C ALA A 14 -1.54 27.18 13.23
N SER A 15 -2.22 28.28 13.49
CA SER A 15 -3.59 28.53 13.08
C SER A 15 -3.59 28.92 11.60
N ALA A 16 -4.31 28.20 10.75
CA ALA A 16 -4.64 28.64 9.40
C ALA A 16 -6.15 28.49 9.19
N ALA A 17 -6.79 29.60 8.85
CA ALA A 17 -8.21 29.64 8.50
C ALA A 17 -8.40 28.98 7.12
N VAL A 18 -9.23 27.94 7.06
CA VAL A 18 -9.61 27.27 5.80
C VAL A 18 -10.84 27.98 5.23
N THR A 19 -10.68 28.60 4.07
CA THR A 19 -11.80 28.97 3.20
C THR A 19 -12.34 27.71 2.53
N ALA A 20 -13.63 27.43 2.73
CA ALA A 20 -14.33 26.32 2.09
C ALA A 20 -14.30 26.47 0.56
N ALA A 21 -13.59 25.57 -0.11
CA ALA A 21 -13.75 25.33 -1.55
C ALA A 21 -14.92 24.39 -1.77
N ALA A 22 -15.75 24.68 -2.77
CA ALA A 22 -16.94 23.90 -3.08
C ALA A 22 -16.56 22.50 -3.56
N VAL A 23 -17.11 21.48 -2.88
CA VAL A 23 -17.07 20.07 -3.31
C VAL A 23 -17.88 19.94 -4.60
N VAL A 24 -17.20 19.61 -5.70
CA VAL A 24 -17.86 19.17 -6.94
C VAL A 24 -17.97 17.64 -6.84
N PRO A 25 -19.16 17.04 -6.96
CA PRO A 25 -19.30 15.59 -6.85
C PRO A 25 -18.58 14.88 -8.01
N ALA A 26 -17.77 13.86 -7.66
CA ALA A 26 -16.93 13.07 -8.56
C ALA A 26 -17.70 12.24 -9.60
N SER A 27 -19.04 12.14 -9.49
CA SER A 27 -19.86 11.33 -10.40
C SER A 27 -19.90 11.83 -11.85
N ALA A 28 -19.40 13.05 -12.12
CA ALA A 28 -19.37 13.63 -13.47
C ALA A 28 -18.09 13.33 -14.25
N GLY A 29 -17.03 12.81 -13.61
CA GLY A 29 -15.69 12.71 -14.20
C GLY A 29 -15.33 11.38 -14.87
N LEU A 30 -16.08 10.30 -14.62
CA LEU A 30 -15.74 8.96 -15.12
C LEU A 30 -15.77 8.84 -16.66
N ALA A 31 -16.47 9.73 -17.36
CA ALA A 31 -16.67 9.64 -18.80
C ALA A 31 -15.60 10.36 -19.66
N GLU A 32 -14.77 11.23 -19.08
CA GLU A 32 -13.97 12.19 -19.87
C GLU A 32 -12.47 11.84 -19.98
N ILE A 33 -11.99 10.79 -19.28
CA ILE A 33 -10.56 10.42 -19.25
C ILE A 33 -10.18 9.36 -20.32
N ALA A 34 -11.16 8.81 -21.05
CA ALA A 34 -10.98 7.66 -21.93
C ALA A 34 -10.38 7.93 -23.33
N ALA A 35 -9.61 9.00 -23.55
CA ALA A 35 -9.19 9.39 -24.89
C ALA A 35 -7.70 9.73 -25.04
N GLN A 36 -6.84 8.72 -24.87
CA GLN A 36 -5.59 8.55 -25.64
C GLN A 36 -4.96 7.18 -25.31
N GLY A 37 -5.06 6.22 -26.23
CA GLY A 37 -4.43 4.90 -26.15
C GLY A 37 -3.62 4.61 -27.41
N ASP A 38 -2.45 3.99 -27.24
CA ASP A 38 -1.42 3.72 -28.26
C ASP A 38 -1.62 2.38 -29.00
N GLY A 39 -2.80 1.77 -28.88
CA GLY A 39 -3.14 0.51 -29.55
C GLY A 39 -2.90 -0.74 -28.71
N THR A 40 -2.49 -0.60 -27.44
CA THR A 40 -2.37 -1.72 -26.47
C THR A 40 -3.66 -2.00 -25.70
N GLY A 41 -4.69 -1.18 -25.83
CA GLY A 41 -5.96 -1.33 -25.10
C GLY A 41 -5.93 -0.79 -23.66
N VAL A 42 -4.75 -0.38 -23.16
CA VAL A 42 -4.59 0.33 -21.89
C VAL A 42 -4.48 1.83 -22.17
N ALA A 43 -5.12 2.68 -21.37
CA ALA A 43 -5.03 4.13 -21.52
C ALA A 43 -4.25 4.72 -20.34
N GLY A 44 -3.18 5.47 -20.61
CA GLY A 44 -2.35 6.10 -19.57
C GLY A 44 -0.93 5.57 -19.49
N GLU A 45 -0.11 6.23 -18.67
CA GLU A 45 1.33 5.93 -18.53
C GLU A 45 1.59 4.98 -17.35
N TYR A 46 2.61 4.12 -17.49
CA TYR A 46 3.15 3.34 -16.37
C TYR A 46 3.82 4.27 -15.36
N LEU A 47 3.55 4.06 -14.06
CA LEU A 47 4.12 4.88 -12.99
C LEU A 47 5.58 4.52 -12.73
N LEU A 48 5.89 3.22 -12.62
CA LEU A 48 7.25 2.71 -12.41
C LEU A 48 7.89 2.35 -13.76
N PRO A 49 9.20 2.57 -13.96
CA PRO A 49 10.18 3.11 -13.00
C PRO A 49 10.25 4.66 -12.98
N ASN A 50 9.42 5.35 -13.77
CA ASN A 50 9.53 6.81 -13.97
C ASN A 50 9.33 7.62 -12.68
N ASN A 51 8.51 7.12 -11.75
CA ASN A 51 8.27 7.68 -10.44
C ASN A 51 8.79 6.73 -9.36
N ARG A 52 9.09 7.28 -8.18
CA ARG A 52 9.17 6.49 -6.94
C ARG A 52 7.88 6.72 -6.16
N ILE A 53 7.29 5.68 -5.58
CA ILE A 53 6.07 5.83 -4.78
C ILE A 53 6.47 5.88 -3.31
N LEU A 54 5.89 6.84 -2.59
CA LEU A 54 6.04 6.96 -1.13
C LEU A 54 4.66 6.86 -0.48
N SER A 55 4.48 5.89 0.39
CA SER A 55 3.19 5.58 1.00
C SER A 55 3.21 5.71 2.53
N TYR A 56 2.08 6.13 3.09
CA TYR A 56 1.74 5.89 4.49
C TYR A 56 0.73 4.77 4.60
N TYR A 57 1.00 3.83 5.50
CA TYR A 57 0.19 2.64 5.71
C TYR A 57 -0.72 2.77 6.93
N GLY A 58 -1.90 2.17 6.86
CA GLY A 58 -2.60 1.73 8.05
C GLY A 58 -4.11 1.63 7.96
N PHE A 59 -4.73 1.30 9.10
CA PHE A 59 -6.19 1.28 9.25
C PHE A 59 -6.69 2.57 9.91
N PRO A 60 -7.67 3.28 9.32
CA PRO A 60 -8.20 4.51 9.88
C PRO A 60 -8.69 4.32 11.31
N THR A 61 -8.35 5.28 12.19
CA THR A 61 -8.76 5.32 13.61
C THR A 61 -8.19 4.24 14.54
N ASN A 62 -7.25 3.40 14.08
CA ASN A 62 -6.55 2.44 14.92
C ASN A 62 -5.05 2.75 15.00
N GLU A 63 -4.64 3.41 16.10
CA GLU A 63 -3.25 3.81 16.37
C GLU A 63 -2.26 2.62 16.44
N LEU A 64 -2.74 1.37 16.52
CA LEU A 64 -1.90 0.17 16.55
C LEU A 64 -1.65 -0.42 15.15
N MET A 65 -2.30 0.10 14.13
CA MET A 65 -2.29 -0.43 12.76
C MET A 65 -1.75 0.58 11.77
N GLY A 66 -0.67 1.29 12.14
CA GLY A 66 0.07 2.20 11.26
C GLY A 66 -0.33 3.66 11.36
N ILE A 67 0.53 4.52 10.82
CA ILE A 67 0.43 5.98 10.92
C ILE A 67 -0.91 6.57 10.43
N LEU A 68 -1.59 5.94 9.46
CA LEU A 68 -2.94 6.36 9.03
C LEU A 68 -4.01 6.21 10.12
N GLY A 69 -3.77 5.37 11.12
CA GLY A 69 -4.62 5.24 12.30
C GLY A 69 -4.26 6.19 13.44
N GLU A 70 -3.03 6.71 13.45
CA GLU A 70 -2.53 7.62 14.49
C GLU A 70 -2.93 9.08 14.29
N TYR A 71 -3.12 9.51 13.03
CA TYR A 71 -3.38 10.91 12.67
C TYR A 71 -4.50 11.03 11.64
N ALA A 72 -5.10 12.22 11.54
CA ALA A 72 -6.03 12.51 10.45
C ALA A 72 -5.28 12.55 9.11
N LYS A 73 -5.91 12.00 8.05
CA LYS A 73 -5.36 11.97 6.69
C LYS A 73 -4.96 13.37 6.17
N GLU A 74 -5.71 14.41 6.54
CA GLU A 74 -5.42 15.80 6.19
C GLU A 74 -4.13 16.33 6.85
N ASP A 75 -3.86 15.90 8.08
CA ASP A 75 -2.66 16.32 8.83
C ASP A 75 -1.41 15.57 8.37
N LEU A 76 -1.56 14.35 7.82
CA LEU A 76 -0.46 13.54 7.33
C LEU A 76 0.06 13.97 5.97
N LEU A 77 -0.79 14.50 5.09
CA LEU A 77 -0.39 14.91 3.74
C LEU A 77 0.83 15.86 3.72
N PRO A 78 0.88 16.96 4.49
CA PRO A 78 2.06 17.83 4.50
C PRO A 78 3.31 17.13 5.05
N ILE A 79 3.17 16.17 5.96
CA ILE A 79 4.28 15.40 6.53
C ILE A 79 4.82 14.44 5.47
N LEU A 80 3.94 13.75 4.74
CA LEU A 80 4.31 12.87 3.63
C LEU A 80 4.99 13.66 2.50
N GLN A 81 4.52 14.89 2.21
CA GLN A 81 5.17 15.79 1.25
C GLN A 81 6.59 16.18 1.68
N GLU A 82 6.82 16.45 2.96
CA GLU A 82 8.17 16.71 3.50
C GLU A 82 9.06 15.47 3.37
N GLN A 83 8.53 14.28 3.68
CA GLN A 83 9.25 13.02 3.52
C GLN A 83 9.60 12.76 2.05
N ALA A 84 8.69 13.02 1.11
CA ALA A 84 8.93 12.90 -0.32
C ALA A 84 10.03 13.86 -0.80
N ALA A 85 10.02 15.12 -0.34
CA ALA A 85 11.08 16.08 -0.66
C ALA A 85 12.47 15.59 -0.20
N ALA A 86 12.54 14.85 0.92
CA ALA A 86 13.79 14.23 1.36
C ALA A 86 14.26 13.13 0.39
N TYR A 87 13.36 12.30 -0.15
CA TYR A 87 13.69 11.31 -1.17
C TYR A 87 14.13 11.95 -2.49
N GLU A 88 13.43 12.97 -2.96
CA GLU A 88 13.77 13.71 -4.19
C GLU A 88 15.11 14.45 -4.07
N ALA A 89 15.48 14.89 -2.86
CA ALA A 89 16.79 15.50 -2.61
C ALA A 89 17.94 14.49 -2.77
N VAL A 90 17.71 13.21 -2.45
CA VAL A 90 18.69 12.13 -2.60
C VAL A 90 18.76 11.65 -4.06
N ASP A 91 17.60 11.50 -4.71
CA ASP A 91 17.50 11.07 -6.11
C ASP A 91 16.60 12.04 -6.91
N PRO A 92 17.17 13.16 -7.41
CA PRO A 92 16.41 14.17 -8.15
C PRO A 92 16.02 13.70 -9.56
N SER A 93 16.42 12.50 -9.98
CA SER A 93 16.10 11.96 -11.31
C SER A 93 14.75 11.23 -11.37
N ARG A 94 14.23 10.80 -10.22
CA ARG A 94 12.92 10.15 -10.09
C ARG A 94 11.99 10.99 -9.20
N PRO A 95 10.99 11.67 -9.77
CA PRO A 95 9.97 12.36 -8.97
C PRO A 95 9.23 11.37 -8.06
N VAL A 96 8.76 11.85 -6.92
CA VAL A 96 8.00 11.03 -5.96
C VAL A 96 6.49 11.20 -6.18
N LYS A 97 5.79 10.08 -6.33
CA LYS A 97 4.33 9.99 -6.30
C LYS A 97 3.87 9.57 -4.91
N LEU A 98 3.01 10.36 -4.30
CA LEU A 98 2.50 10.08 -2.96
C LEU A 98 1.37 9.05 -3.01
N ALA A 99 1.28 8.21 -1.99
CA ALA A 99 0.22 7.22 -1.81
C ALA A 99 -0.23 7.14 -0.36
N TYR A 100 -1.47 6.68 -0.16
CA TYR A 100 -1.91 6.08 1.09
C TYR A 100 -2.26 4.62 0.86
N GLU A 101 -1.81 3.75 1.75
CA GLU A 101 -2.10 2.33 1.74
C GLU A 101 -3.03 2.02 2.91
N VAL A 102 -4.30 1.78 2.58
CA VAL A 102 -5.38 1.63 3.54
C VAL A 102 -5.77 0.17 3.59
N ILE A 103 -5.74 -0.41 4.79
CA ILE A 103 -6.23 -1.76 5.04
C ILE A 103 -7.74 -1.76 4.75
N ALA A 104 -8.16 -2.50 3.73
CA ALA A 104 -9.56 -2.58 3.32
C ALA A 104 -10.26 -3.84 3.85
N SER A 105 -9.48 -4.86 4.19
CA SER A 105 -9.93 -6.03 4.94
C SER A 105 -8.94 -6.30 6.08
N VAL A 106 -9.45 -6.29 7.31
CA VAL A 106 -8.65 -6.28 8.53
C VAL A 106 -8.72 -7.66 9.17
N ALA A 107 -7.57 -8.33 9.28
CA ALA A 107 -7.47 -9.58 9.99
C ALA A 107 -7.79 -9.40 11.49
N GLN A 108 -8.64 -10.27 12.02
CA GLN A 108 -9.15 -10.19 13.38
C GLN A 108 -8.48 -11.22 14.29
N ARG A 109 -8.41 -10.91 15.59
CA ARG A 109 -7.97 -11.87 16.61
C ARG A 109 -9.07 -12.84 17.03
N ASP A 110 -10.32 -12.41 16.92
CA ASP A 110 -11.49 -13.21 17.25
C ASP A 110 -12.32 -13.47 15.99
N ALA A 111 -12.89 -14.67 15.87
CA ALA A 111 -13.74 -15.01 14.75
C ALA A 111 -15.06 -14.21 14.77
N GLY A 112 -15.46 -13.73 13.60
CA GLY A 112 -16.75 -13.14 13.34
C GLY A 112 -17.91 -14.16 13.39
N ALA A 113 -19.12 -13.67 13.14
CA ALA A 113 -20.33 -14.50 13.21
C ALA A 113 -20.38 -15.61 12.14
N ASP A 114 -19.64 -15.45 11.04
CA ASP A 114 -19.45 -16.40 9.96
C ASP A 114 -18.28 -17.37 10.20
N GLY A 115 -17.56 -17.24 11.31
CA GLY A 115 -16.39 -18.03 11.65
C GLY A 115 -15.10 -17.53 10.98
N ASN A 116 -15.16 -16.49 10.16
CA ASN A 116 -13.99 -15.89 9.54
C ASN A 116 -13.28 -14.94 10.51
N TYR A 117 -11.97 -14.76 10.36
CA TYR A 117 -11.15 -13.84 11.15
C TYR A 117 -10.89 -12.56 10.35
N LEU A 118 -11.94 -11.97 9.77
CA LEU A 118 -11.83 -10.82 8.89
C LEU A 118 -12.97 -9.83 9.14
N GLU A 119 -12.65 -8.55 9.15
CA GLU A 119 -13.62 -7.45 9.12
C GLU A 119 -13.31 -6.52 7.97
N TYR A 120 -14.31 -6.16 7.16
CA TYR A 120 -14.12 -5.20 6.08
C TYR A 120 -14.18 -3.76 6.60
N THR A 121 -13.27 -2.94 6.11
CA THR A 121 -13.33 -1.49 6.26
C THR A 121 -14.64 -0.99 5.66
N SER A 122 -15.33 -0.11 6.38
CA SER A 122 -16.64 0.37 5.92
C SER A 122 -16.54 1.05 4.55
N PRO A 123 -17.51 0.85 3.65
CA PRO A 123 -17.55 1.51 2.34
C PRO A 123 -17.40 3.03 2.41
N ASP A 124 -18.02 3.66 3.42
CA ASP A 124 -17.95 5.11 3.63
C ASP A 124 -16.49 5.56 3.88
N TRP A 125 -15.72 4.80 4.68
CA TRP A 125 -14.31 5.09 4.89
C TRP A 125 -13.47 4.86 3.65
N ILE A 126 -13.67 3.76 2.92
CA ILE A 126 -12.93 3.52 1.68
C ILE A 126 -13.20 4.66 0.69
N GLN A 127 -14.47 5.06 0.53
CA GLN A 127 -14.85 6.16 -0.36
C GLN A 127 -14.26 7.50 0.09
N GLU A 128 -14.19 7.80 1.40
CA GLU A 128 -13.50 9.00 1.90
C GLU A 128 -12.02 9.05 1.49
N TYR A 129 -11.32 7.92 1.54
CA TYR A 129 -9.92 7.85 1.10
C TYR A 129 -9.80 7.93 -0.42
N VAL A 130 -10.71 7.31 -1.18
CA VAL A 130 -10.77 7.45 -2.65
C VAL A 130 -10.92 8.93 -3.03
N ASP A 131 -11.87 9.64 -2.44
CA ASP A 131 -12.14 11.04 -2.73
C ASP A 131 -10.97 11.94 -2.30
N PHE A 132 -10.41 11.70 -1.11
CA PHE A 132 -9.29 12.47 -0.58
C PHE A 132 -8.03 12.32 -1.45
N THR A 133 -7.69 11.09 -1.82
CA THR A 133 -6.50 10.81 -2.63
C THR A 133 -6.65 11.40 -4.04
N ALA A 134 -7.83 11.27 -4.66
CA ALA A 134 -8.12 11.90 -5.94
C ALA A 134 -7.97 13.43 -5.89
N ALA A 135 -8.52 14.07 -4.85
CA ALA A 135 -8.51 15.52 -4.72
C ALA A 135 -7.12 16.13 -4.49
N ASN A 136 -6.16 15.31 -4.03
CA ASN A 136 -4.81 15.76 -3.68
C ASN A 136 -3.72 15.17 -4.59
N ASP A 137 -4.10 14.47 -5.66
CA ASP A 137 -3.19 13.79 -6.60
C ASP A 137 -2.30 12.72 -5.91
N LEU A 138 -2.90 11.97 -4.98
CA LEU A 138 -2.31 10.78 -4.36
C LEU A 138 -2.83 9.51 -5.03
N LEU A 139 -2.04 8.46 -4.94
CA LEU A 139 -2.53 7.10 -5.15
C LEU A 139 -3.22 6.59 -3.88
N LEU A 140 -4.17 5.69 -4.05
CA LEU A 140 -4.70 4.86 -2.97
C LEU A 140 -4.34 3.41 -3.25
N ILE A 141 -3.75 2.72 -2.29
CA ILE A 141 -3.48 1.29 -2.36
C ILE A 141 -4.40 0.63 -1.33
N LEU A 142 -5.25 -0.30 -1.78
CA LEU A 142 -6.15 -1.03 -0.90
C LEU A 142 -5.49 -2.34 -0.49
N ASP A 143 -5.27 -2.50 0.81
CA ASP A 143 -4.50 -3.61 1.38
C ASP A 143 -5.40 -4.71 1.96
N MET A 144 -5.14 -5.96 1.54
CA MET A 144 -5.99 -7.12 1.83
C MET A 144 -5.33 -8.09 2.82
N GLN A 145 -5.97 -8.34 3.96
CA GLN A 145 -5.47 -9.25 5.00
C GLN A 145 -6.20 -10.62 5.07
N TYR A 146 -7.06 -10.97 4.12
CA TYR A 146 -7.56 -12.34 3.88
C TYR A 146 -8.41 -13.03 4.97
N GLY A 147 -7.89 -13.26 6.18
CA GLY A 147 -8.48 -14.25 7.10
C GLY A 147 -8.53 -15.63 6.42
N TYR A 148 -9.73 -16.18 6.25
CA TYR A 148 -9.97 -17.42 5.50
C TYR A 148 -10.37 -17.22 4.04
N ASN A 149 -10.40 -15.97 3.56
CA ASN A 149 -10.81 -15.68 2.19
C ASN A 149 -9.74 -16.06 1.18
N THR A 150 -10.16 -16.29 -0.06
CA THR A 150 -9.26 -16.38 -1.22
C THR A 150 -8.93 -14.99 -1.77
N THR A 151 -7.86 -14.88 -2.54
CA THR A 151 -7.51 -13.64 -3.28
C THR A 151 -8.67 -13.15 -4.16
N GLU A 152 -9.45 -14.08 -4.73
CA GLU A 152 -10.63 -13.73 -5.52
C GLU A 152 -11.74 -13.08 -4.70
N GLN A 153 -12.01 -13.58 -3.49
CA GLN A 153 -13.01 -12.98 -2.61
C GLN A 153 -12.58 -11.57 -2.17
N GLU A 154 -11.31 -11.39 -1.81
CA GLU A 154 -10.74 -10.11 -1.39
C GLU A 154 -10.75 -9.06 -2.51
N LEU A 155 -10.26 -9.42 -3.70
CA LEU A 155 -10.27 -8.50 -4.85
C LEU A 155 -11.70 -8.12 -5.25
N ASN A 156 -12.63 -9.09 -5.25
CA ASN A 156 -14.03 -8.80 -5.56
C ASN A 156 -14.69 -7.87 -4.55
N ALA A 157 -14.30 -7.91 -3.27
CA ALA A 157 -14.82 -7.02 -2.24
C ALA A 157 -14.46 -5.54 -2.49
N VAL A 158 -13.34 -5.27 -3.17
CA VAL A 158 -12.88 -3.90 -3.48
C VAL A 158 -12.94 -3.54 -4.97
N ARG A 159 -13.50 -4.41 -5.81
CA ARG A 159 -13.50 -4.25 -7.28
C ARG A 159 -14.11 -2.92 -7.74
N GLU A 160 -15.13 -2.43 -7.04
CA GLU A 160 -15.76 -1.14 -7.37
C GLU A 160 -14.80 0.05 -7.21
N TYR A 161 -13.89 -0.01 -6.24
CA TYR A 161 -12.90 1.04 -6.00
C TYR A 161 -11.71 0.94 -6.95
N LEU A 162 -11.36 -0.27 -7.39
CA LEU A 162 -10.31 -0.47 -8.41
C LEU A 162 -10.66 0.17 -9.77
N MET A 163 -11.93 0.53 -9.99
CA MET A 163 -12.37 1.28 -11.17
C MET A 163 -11.89 2.73 -11.20
N TYR A 164 -11.48 3.30 -10.07
CA TYR A 164 -10.90 4.64 -10.05
C TYR A 164 -9.45 4.59 -10.54
N PRO A 165 -9.00 5.48 -11.45
CA PRO A 165 -7.68 5.41 -12.07
C PRO A 165 -6.50 5.37 -11.07
N HIS A 166 -6.60 6.11 -9.97
CA HIS A 166 -5.55 6.27 -8.95
C HIS A 166 -5.58 5.22 -7.83
N VAL A 167 -6.50 4.24 -7.91
CA VAL A 167 -6.64 3.17 -6.91
C VAL A 167 -5.95 1.89 -7.39
N HIS A 168 -5.16 1.29 -6.50
CA HIS A 168 -4.32 0.11 -6.68
C HIS A 168 -4.57 -0.91 -5.57
N LEU A 169 -3.91 -2.07 -5.63
CA LEU A 169 -4.14 -3.18 -4.71
C LEU A 169 -2.84 -3.63 -4.04
N ALA A 170 -2.92 -3.97 -2.76
CA ALA A 170 -1.90 -4.67 -2.00
C ALA A 170 -2.47 -5.98 -1.41
N LEU A 171 -1.63 -6.99 -1.28
CA LEU A 171 -1.95 -8.28 -0.66
C LEU A 171 -0.97 -8.51 0.49
N ASP A 172 -1.49 -8.83 1.69
CA ASP A 172 -0.74 -9.23 2.89
C ASP A 172 -0.89 -10.75 3.11
N PRO A 173 -0.01 -11.60 2.53
CA PRO A 173 -0.15 -13.05 2.57
C PRO A 173 -0.04 -13.65 3.97
N GLU A 174 0.66 -13.00 4.89
CA GLU A 174 0.86 -13.49 6.26
C GLU A 174 -0.43 -13.56 7.08
N PHE A 175 -1.51 -12.95 6.61
CA PHE A 175 -2.83 -13.07 7.21
C PHE A 175 -3.77 -14.04 6.47
N SER A 176 -3.32 -14.62 5.35
CA SER A 176 -4.02 -15.69 4.61
C SER A 176 -3.77 -17.05 5.27
N VAL A 177 -4.67 -17.45 6.17
CA VAL A 177 -4.54 -18.66 6.99
C VAL A 177 -5.61 -19.69 6.67
N ASN A 178 -5.39 -20.96 7.04
CA ASN A 178 -6.33 -22.03 6.77
C ASN A 178 -7.46 -22.08 7.82
N GLU A 179 -8.57 -22.74 7.47
CA GLU A 179 -9.67 -22.99 8.41
C GLU A 179 -9.16 -23.67 9.70
N GLY A 180 -9.45 -23.06 10.85
CA GLY A 180 -9.00 -23.50 12.17
C GLY A 180 -7.72 -22.83 12.67
N GLU A 181 -7.04 -22.03 11.84
CA GLU A 181 -5.90 -21.19 12.22
C GLU A 181 -6.36 -19.76 12.54
N VAL A 182 -5.55 -19.00 13.30
CA VAL A 182 -5.86 -17.62 13.70
C VAL A 182 -4.80 -16.69 13.10
N PRO A 183 -5.18 -15.68 12.30
CA PRO A 183 -4.24 -14.71 11.75
C PRO A 183 -3.42 -14.02 12.84
N GLY A 184 -2.12 -13.86 12.60
CA GLY A 184 -1.20 -13.22 13.56
C GLY A 184 -0.87 -14.07 14.79
N GLU A 185 -1.43 -15.29 14.93
CA GLU A 185 -0.84 -16.37 15.73
C GLU A 185 -0.11 -17.37 14.82
N VAL A 186 -0.75 -17.69 13.68
CA VAL A 186 -0.15 -18.38 12.55
C VAL A 186 0.11 -17.34 11.46
N LEU A 187 1.31 -17.41 10.88
CA LEU A 187 1.64 -16.60 9.71
C LEU A 187 1.27 -17.41 8.47
N GLY A 188 0.34 -16.85 7.72
CA GLY A 188 -0.21 -17.38 6.49
C GLY A 188 0.73 -17.30 5.29
N GLN A 189 0.19 -17.71 4.15
CA GLN A 189 0.86 -17.64 2.87
C GLN A 189 -0.15 -17.67 1.72
N ILE A 190 0.28 -17.22 0.55
CA ILE A 190 -0.42 -17.41 -0.73
C ILE A 190 0.52 -18.09 -1.73
N ASP A 191 -0.02 -18.58 -2.84
CA ASP A 191 0.77 -19.14 -3.93
C ASP A 191 1.01 -18.13 -5.06
N ALA A 192 2.05 -18.33 -5.86
CA ALA A 192 2.23 -17.60 -7.10
C ALA A 192 1.00 -17.68 -8.04
N ALA A 193 0.23 -18.76 -7.99
CA ALA A 193 -1.04 -18.86 -8.70
C ALA A 193 -2.06 -17.79 -8.26
N ASP A 194 -2.14 -17.49 -6.97
CA ASP A 194 -3.01 -16.46 -6.42
C ASP A 194 -2.56 -15.06 -6.86
N VAL A 195 -1.25 -14.81 -6.81
CA VAL A 195 -0.65 -13.54 -7.28
C VAL A 195 -0.89 -13.34 -8.77
N ASN A 196 -0.62 -14.37 -9.59
CA ASN A 196 -0.83 -14.32 -11.04
C ASN A 196 -2.31 -14.12 -11.41
N TRP A 197 -3.23 -14.71 -10.64
CA TRP A 197 -4.65 -14.46 -10.82
C TRP A 197 -5.00 -12.99 -10.58
N ALA A 198 -4.52 -12.39 -9.48
CA ALA A 198 -4.75 -10.97 -9.19
C ALA A 198 -4.13 -10.05 -10.25
N LEU A 199 -2.91 -10.36 -10.71
CA LEU A 199 -2.25 -9.63 -11.80
C LEU A 199 -3.09 -9.66 -13.08
N GLN A 200 -3.59 -10.83 -13.47
CA GLN A 200 -4.42 -10.98 -14.65
C GLN A 200 -5.74 -10.23 -14.52
N GLU A 201 -6.39 -10.28 -13.35
CA GLU A 201 -7.64 -9.55 -13.11
C GLU A 201 -7.46 -8.04 -13.17
N LEU A 202 -6.38 -7.51 -12.59
CA LEU A 202 -6.07 -6.08 -12.64
C LEU A 202 -5.72 -5.60 -14.06
N ALA A 203 -4.99 -6.41 -14.84
CA ALA A 203 -4.72 -6.12 -16.24
C ALA A 203 -6.00 -6.12 -17.08
N THR A 204 -6.87 -7.12 -16.90
CA THR A 204 -8.19 -7.20 -17.55
C THR A 204 -9.05 -6.01 -17.19
N LEU A 205 -9.14 -5.67 -15.89
CA LEU A 205 -9.92 -4.53 -15.40
C LEU A 205 -9.42 -3.21 -16.03
N SER A 206 -8.11 -3.04 -16.20
CA SER A 206 -7.54 -1.86 -16.83
C SER A 206 -7.88 -1.77 -18.31
N ALA A 207 -7.70 -2.88 -19.05
CA ALA A 207 -7.95 -2.94 -20.48
C ALA A 207 -9.44 -2.78 -20.83
N GLU A 208 -10.34 -3.43 -20.09
CA GLU A 208 -11.79 -3.37 -20.35
C GLU A 208 -12.39 -1.98 -20.09
N ASN A 209 -11.79 -1.22 -19.17
CA ASN A 209 -12.33 0.06 -18.71
C ASN A 209 -11.49 1.26 -19.15
N GLY A 210 -10.42 1.06 -19.93
CA GLY A 210 -9.53 2.12 -20.37
C GLY A 210 -8.88 2.86 -19.19
N LEU A 211 -8.46 2.11 -18.16
CA LEU A 211 -7.76 2.67 -17.01
C LEU A 211 -6.24 2.62 -17.23
N PRO A 212 -5.47 3.45 -16.52
CA PRO A 212 -4.02 3.31 -16.43
C PRO A 212 -3.63 1.94 -15.86
N PRO A 213 -2.41 1.45 -16.16
CA PRO A 213 -1.91 0.22 -15.56
C PRO A 213 -2.04 0.24 -14.04
N LYS A 214 -2.60 -0.83 -13.48
CA LYS A 214 -2.68 -0.99 -12.01
C LYS A 214 -1.34 -1.45 -11.46
N ILE A 215 -1.09 -1.11 -10.20
CA ILE A 215 0.00 -1.67 -9.41
C ILE A 215 -0.60 -2.74 -8.49
N LEU A 216 0.02 -3.90 -8.47
CA LEU A 216 -0.18 -4.92 -7.43
C LEU A 216 1.07 -4.94 -6.55
N VAL A 217 0.91 -4.56 -5.29
CA VAL A 217 1.92 -4.75 -4.25
C VAL A 217 1.64 -6.08 -3.57
N VAL A 218 2.67 -6.89 -3.33
CA VAL A 218 2.54 -8.08 -2.49
C VAL A 218 3.58 -8.00 -1.39
N HIS A 219 3.10 -7.89 -0.16
CA HIS A 219 3.93 -7.84 1.02
C HIS A 219 4.54 -9.21 1.28
N GLN A 220 5.82 -9.23 1.62
CA GLN A 220 6.53 -10.47 1.97
C GLN A 220 7.17 -10.31 3.35
N PHE A 221 6.40 -10.59 4.40
CA PHE A 221 6.87 -10.56 5.79
C PHE A 221 7.82 -11.72 6.14
N ASN A 222 7.66 -12.88 5.51
CA ASN A 222 8.55 -14.03 5.66
C ASN A 222 8.90 -14.67 4.32
N LEU A 223 10.00 -15.45 4.30
CA LEU A 223 10.45 -16.14 3.08
C LEU A 223 9.40 -17.10 2.50
N TYR A 224 8.55 -17.68 3.34
CA TYR A 224 7.51 -18.63 2.93
C TYR A 224 6.13 -17.99 2.71
N SER A 225 5.98 -16.66 2.88
CA SER A 225 4.70 -15.96 2.67
C SER A 225 4.15 -16.13 1.25
N ILE A 226 5.03 -16.42 0.28
CA ILE A 226 4.66 -16.66 -1.12
C ILE A 226 5.30 -17.96 -1.59
N THR A 227 4.49 -18.99 -1.85
CA THR A 227 4.99 -20.25 -2.43
C THR A 227 5.12 -20.16 -3.94
N ASN A 228 6.08 -20.89 -4.50
CA ASN A 228 6.34 -20.96 -5.94
C ASN A 228 6.60 -19.58 -6.59
N LYS A 229 7.17 -18.65 -5.83
CA LYS A 229 7.38 -17.23 -6.19
C LYS A 229 8.07 -17.04 -7.56
N GLU A 230 8.91 -17.98 -7.98
CA GLU A 230 9.57 -17.99 -9.29
C GLU A 230 8.62 -18.12 -10.49
N GLN A 231 7.35 -18.47 -10.24
CA GLN A 231 6.31 -18.62 -11.25
C GLN A 231 5.47 -17.34 -11.43
N ILE A 232 5.72 -16.29 -10.64
CA ILE A 232 5.03 -15.01 -10.79
C ILE A 232 5.50 -14.34 -12.09
N ALA A 233 4.53 -13.97 -12.93
CA ALA A 233 4.79 -13.32 -14.21
C ALA A 233 3.71 -12.25 -14.48
N ALA A 234 4.08 -10.99 -14.36
CA ALA A 234 3.18 -9.87 -14.65
C ALA A 234 2.87 -9.78 -16.16
N PRO A 235 1.59 -9.79 -16.57
CA PRO A 235 1.21 -9.50 -17.94
C PRO A 235 1.38 -8.00 -18.26
N GLU A 236 1.28 -7.63 -19.53
CA GLU A 236 1.18 -6.22 -19.92
C GLU A 236 -0.06 -5.56 -19.30
N GLY A 237 0.01 -4.27 -18.98
CA GLY A 237 -1.11 -3.51 -18.41
C GLY A 237 -1.24 -3.59 -16.89
N VAL A 238 -0.30 -4.23 -16.19
CA VAL A 238 -0.19 -4.23 -14.72
C VAL A 238 1.28 -4.18 -14.30
N GLN A 239 1.57 -3.60 -13.14
CA GLN A 239 2.90 -3.54 -12.56
C GLN A 239 2.91 -4.36 -11.27
N PHE A 240 3.82 -5.32 -11.18
CA PHE A 240 4.02 -6.13 -9.97
C PHE A 240 5.15 -5.55 -9.13
N VAL A 241 4.93 -5.40 -7.83
CA VAL A 241 5.92 -4.98 -6.85
C VAL A 241 5.98 -6.01 -5.74
N LEU A 242 7.15 -6.63 -5.55
CA LEU A 242 7.42 -7.41 -4.35
C LEU A 242 7.91 -6.48 -3.25
N GLU A 243 7.16 -6.38 -2.16
CA GLU A 243 7.45 -5.47 -1.04
C GLU A 243 8.05 -6.25 0.13
N VAL A 244 9.21 -5.80 0.63
CA VAL A 244 9.89 -6.46 1.74
C VAL A 244 9.35 -5.92 3.06
N ASP A 245 8.42 -6.67 3.64
CA ASP A 245 7.83 -6.36 4.92
C ASP A 245 8.66 -6.95 6.08
N GLY A 246 8.76 -6.22 7.18
CA GLY A 246 9.53 -6.59 8.36
C GLY A 246 10.17 -5.37 9.03
N TRP A 247 10.41 -5.50 10.32
CA TRP A 247 11.05 -4.46 11.14
C TRP A 247 12.33 -4.97 11.78
N GLY A 248 13.20 -4.04 12.18
CA GLY A 248 14.44 -4.36 12.86
C GLY A 248 15.42 -3.21 12.83
N ASP A 249 16.64 -3.49 13.28
CA ASP A 249 17.72 -2.54 13.07
C ASP A 249 18.12 -2.46 11.57
N PRO A 250 18.85 -1.41 11.17
CA PRO A 250 19.27 -1.22 9.78
C PRO A 250 20.03 -2.42 9.16
N GLU A 251 20.83 -3.15 9.94
CA GLU A 251 21.60 -4.29 9.44
C GLU A 251 20.66 -5.45 9.07
N ALA A 252 19.76 -5.82 10.00
CA ALA A 252 18.75 -6.84 9.77
C ALA A 252 17.87 -6.51 8.57
N LYS A 253 17.45 -5.25 8.43
CA LYS A 253 16.61 -4.79 7.32
C LYS A 253 17.31 -4.91 5.96
N ARG A 254 18.61 -4.56 5.88
CA ARG A 254 19.42 -4.73 4.66
C ARG A 254 19.60 -6.20 4.31
N GLU A 255 19.83 -7.05 5.30
CA GLU A 255 19.98 -8.49 5.10
C GLU A 255 18.68 -9.10 4.55
N THR A 256 17.55 -8.85 5.20
CA THR A 256 16.23 -9.31 4.73
C THR A 256 15.95 -8.83 3.31
N TYR A 257 16.16 -7.54 3.02
CA TYR A 257 15.95 -7.00 1.68
C TYR A 257 16.84 -7.69 0.63
N SER A 258 18.13 -7.87 0.92
CA SER A 258 19.06 -8.54 0.01
C SER A 258 18.68 -10.00 -0.26
N VAL A 259 18.10 -10.70 0.72
CA VAL A 259 17.65 -12.08 0.55
C VAL A 259 16.37 -12.12 -0.29
N VAL A 260 15.35 -11.35 0.12
CA VAL A 260 14.03 -11.38 -0.53
C VAL A 260 14.12 -10.89 -1.98
N ALA A 261 14.83 -9.78 -2.23
CA ALA A 261 15.01 -9.24 -3.57
C ALA A 261 16.01 -10.04 -4.42
N GLY A 262 16.92 -10.79 -3.80
CA GLY A 262 17.92 -11.61 -4.49
C GLY A 262 17.43 -13.00 -4.92
N GLU A 263 16.31 -13.48 -4.36
CA GLU A 263 15.80 -14.84 -4.60
C GLU A 263 15.20 -15.00 -6.00
N VAL A 264 14.35 -14.06 -6.40
CA VAL A 264 13.70 -14.01 -7.72
C VAL A 264 13.83 -12.59 -8.26
N PRO A 265 14.40 -12.40 -9.47
CA PRO A 265 14.57 -11.07 -10.06
C PRO A 265 13.25 -10.57 -10.66
N PHE A 266 12.58 -9.67 -9.96
CA PHE A 266 11.44 -8.90 -10.43
C PHE A 266 11.87 -7.53 -10.93
N ASP A 267 10.99 -6.86 -11.68
CA ASP A 267 11.28 -5.53 -12.23
C ASP A 267 11.24 -4.44 -11.16
N PHE A 268 10.38 -4.57 -10.16
CA PHE A 268 10.14 -3.56 -9.14
C PHE A 268 10.07 -4.14 -7.74
N TYR A 269 10.60 -3.38 -6.77
CA TYR A 269 10.64 -3.78 -5.37
C TYR A 269 10.15 -2.68 -4.43
N GLY A 270 9.57 -3.10 -3.31
CA GLY A 270 9.13 -2.22 -2.24
C GLY A 270 9.91 -2.44 -0.94
N PHE A 271 9.93 -1.43 -0.08
CA PHE A 271 10.55 -1.50 1.24
C PHE A 271 9.74 -0.75 2.30
N LYS A 272 9.27 -1.46 3.32
CA LYS A 272 8.52 -0.90 4.43
C LYS A 272 9.44 -0.44 5.55
N LEU A 273 9.07 0.63 6.24
CA LEU A 273 9.78 1.26 7.36
C LEU A 273 8.79 1.43 8.51
N TRP A 274 9.22 1.09 9.71
CA TRP A 274 8.35 1.04 10.88
C TRP A 274 8.81 2.08 11.90
N TYR A 275 8.05 3.17 12.07
CA TYR A 275 8.46 4.32 12.89
C TYR A 275 8.77 3.95 14.35
N GLN A 276 8.06 2.98 14.91
CA GLN A 276 8.23 2.59 16.32
C GLN A 276 9.15 1.38 16.50
N GLN A 277 9.25 0.50 15.50
CA GLN A 277 9.92 -0.80 15.59
C GLN A 277 11.34 -0.76 15.00
N ASP A 278 11.58 0.07 13.98
CA ASP A 278 12.91 0.21 13.38
C ASP A 278 13.77 1.14 14.24
N VAL A 279 14.82 0.58 14.85
CA VAL A 279 15.68 1.30 15.80
C VAL A 279 17.17 1.12 15.47
N PRO A 280 17.85 2.15 14.94
CA PRO A 280 17.28 3.39 14.40
C PRO A 280 16.53 3.18 13.08
N LEU A 281 15.60 4.09 12.77
CA LEU A 281 14.96 4.18 11.46
C LEU A 281 16.01 4.53 10.40
N MET A 282 15.99 3.82 9.26
CA MET A 282 16.89 4.11 8.14
C MET A 282 16.58 5.46 7.49
N THR A 283 17.61 6.16 7.02
CA THR A 283 17.43 7.42 6.28
C THR A 283 17.07 7.17 4.81
N PRO A 284 16.51 8.18 4.09
CA PRO A 284 16.28 8.05 2.65
C PRO A 284 17.53 7.65 1.86
N GLU A 285 18.71 8.17 2.20
CA GLU A 285 19.98 7.78 1.56
C GLU A 285 20.29 6.30 1.76
N GLU A 286 20.05 5.77 2.95
CA GLU A 286 20.27 4.37 3.27
C GLU A 286 19.28 3.45 2.57
N VAL A 287 18.02 3.86 2.47
CA VAL A 287 16.96 3.12 1.77
C VAL A 287 17.24 3.09 0.27
N LEU A 288 17.60 4.23 -0.33
CA LEU A 288 17.89 4.31 -1.76
C LEU A 288 19.20 3.64 -2.16
N ALA A 289 20.10 3.37 -1.19
CA ALA A 289 21.32 2.61 -1.38
C ALA A 289 21.12 1.08 -1.37
N LEU A 290 19.92 0.58 -1.05
CA LEU A 290 19.58 -0.83 -1.22
C LEU A 290 19.68 -1.25 -2.69
N VAL A 291 19.92 -2.54 -2.93
CA VAL A 291 20.09 -3.10 -4.27
C VAL A 291 19.12 -4.27 -4.46
N PRO A 292 18.17 -4.18 -5.42
CA PRO A 292 17.85 -2.99 -6.22
C PRO A 292 17.30 -1.84 -5.36
N SER A 293 17.38 -0.60 -5.86
CA SER A 293 16.84 0.57 -5.14
C SER A 293 15.31 0.48 -5.13
N PRO A 294 14.63 0.59 -3.98
CA PRO A 294 13.18 0.42 -3.89
C PRO A 294 12.42 1.44 -4.77
N ASP A 295 11.39 0.92 -5.43
CA ASP A 295 10.45 1.67 -6.26
C ASP A 295 9.25 2.18 -5.47
N ILE A 296 8.86 1.43 -4.43
CA ILE A 296 7.86 1.84 -3.45
C ILE A 296 8.51 1.84 -2.07
N VAL A 297 8.33 2.91 -1.31
CA VAL A 297 8.72 2.96 0.10
C VAL A 297 7.49 3.24 0.93
N ILE A 298 7.26 2.41 1.95
CA ILE A 298 6.06 2.46 2.78
C ILE A 298 6.48 2.78 4.20
N TYR A 299 5.85 3.76 4.84
CA TYR A 299 6.07 4.05 6.26
C TYR A 299 4.83 3.67 7.06
N GLN A 300 5.07 2.94 8.16
CA GLN A 300 4.08 2.43 9.09
C GLN A 300 4.34 2.93 10.50
#